data_AF-X5R499-F1
#
_entry.id   AF-X5R499-F1
#
_cell.length_a   1.000
_cell.length_b   1.000
_cell.length_c   1.000
_cell.angle_alpha   90.00
_cell.angle_beta   90.00
_cell.angle_gamma   90.00
#
_symmetry.space_group_name_H-M   'P 1'
#
loop_
_entity.id
_entity.type
_entity.pdbx_description
1 polymer ?
#
loop_
_entity_poly.entity_id
_entity_poly.type
_entity_poly.pdbx_seq_one_letter_code
_entity_poly.pdbx_strand_id
1 'polypeptide(L)'
;MRGGALPPALLLAALALALAFATPRVRIVSLIALAITLGALSQLELPRGWLEIAFLGCWATTVVNAATVHLPGGVGWRSGLALSLNSGVWVTAVVRLAGSPSDLPKACLMLIVLIPAGWLVARRAPIAVKVGSSWLIAIAILCATLPFLPVTPGYLPDHLE
;
A
#
# COMPACT_ATOMS: atom_id res chain seq x y z
N MET A 1 -5.19 15.11 9.72
CA MET A 1 -5.78 13.81 9.34
C MET A 1 -4.75 12.64 9.27
N ARG A 2 -4.05 12.31 10.37
CA ARG A 2 -3.13 11.14 10.43
C ARG A 2 -3.89 9.86 10.84
N GLY A 3 -4.95 9.51 10.11
CA GLY A 3 -5.70 8.28 10.37
C GLY A 3 -4.84 7.07 10.02
N GLY A 4 -4.39 6.31 11.02
CA GLY A 4 -3.45 5.19 10.85
C GLY A 4 -3.92 4.06 9.93
N ALA A 5 -5.23 3.98 9.62
CA ALA A 5 -5.79 2.93 8.77
C ALA A 5 -5.64 3.18 7.25
N LEU A 6 -5.67 4.44 6.80
CA LEU A 6 -5.78 4.76 5.37
C LEU A 6 -4.50 4.46 4.57
N PRO A 7 -3.29 4.89 4.98
CA PRO A 7 -2.08 4.56 4.25
C PRO A 7 -1.86 3.04 4.13
N PRO A 8 -1.97 2.23 5.21
CA PRO A 8 -1.87 0.77 5.11
C PRO A 8 -2.93 0.16 4.19
N ALA A 9 -4.17 0.67 4.22
CA ALA A 9 -5.24 0.21 3.34
C ALA A 9 -4.91 0.46 1.87
N LEU A 10 -4.43 1.66 1.52
CA LEU A 10 -4.04 2.00 0.15
C LEU A 10 -2.81 1.22 -0.32
N LEU A 11 -1.85 0.96 0.57
CA LEU A 11 -0.70 0.11 0.28
C LEU A 11 -1.12 -1.32 -0.07
N LEU A 12 -2.05 -1.90 0.71
CA LEU A 12 -2.59 -3.24 0.43
C LEU A 12 -3.47 -3.27 -0.82
N ALA A 13 -4.21 -2.20 -1.11
CA ALA A 13 -4.93 -2.05 -2.38
C ALA A 13 -3.94 -2.05 -3.56
N ALA A 14 -2.87 -1.26 -3.49
CA ALA A 14 -1.84 -1.21 -4.53
C ALA A 14 -1.16 -2.57 -4.75
N LEU A 15 -0.84 -3.29 -3.67
CA LEU A 15 -0.31 -4.66 -3.76
C LEU A 15 -1.30 -5.61 -4.44
N ALA A 16 -2.58 -5.52 -4.08
CA ALA A 16 -3.64 -6.32 -4.70
C ALA A 16 -3.76 -6.03 -6.21
N LEU A 17 -3.70 -4.77 -6.64
CA LEU A 17 -3.69 -4.42 -8.06
C LEU A 17 -2.46 -4.98 -8.78
N ALA A 18 -1.26 -4.91 -8.17
CA ALA A 18 -0.04 -5.50 -8.73
C ALA A 18 -0.16 -7.02 -8.90
N LEU A 19 -0.63 -7.71 -7.86
CA LEU A 19 -0.80 -9.17 -7.88
C LEU A 19 -1.89 -9.63 -8.86
N ALA A 20 -2.83 -8.77 -9.26
CA ALA A 20 -3.82 -9.08 -10.30
C ALA A 20 -3.16 -9.40 -11.66
N PHE A 21 -1.92 -8.94 -11.91
CA PHE A 21 -1.13 -9.27 -13.11
C PHE A 21 -0.19 -10.46 -12.91
N ALA A 22 -0.08 -11.00 -11.69
CA ALA A 22 0.76 -12.16 -11.41
C ALA A 22 0.06 -13.48 -11.75
N THR A 23 0.83 -14.55 -11.91
CA THR A 23 0.27 -15.92 -12.03
C THR A 23 -0.36 -16.38 -10.72
N PRO A 24 -1.33 -17.32 -10.73
CA PRO A 24 -2.01 -17.78 -9.50
C PRO A 24 -1.05 -18.29 -8.41
N ARG A 25 0.03 -18.98 -8.80
CA ARG A 25 1.07 -19.46 -7.87
C ARG A 25 1.79 -18.30 -7.18
N VAL A 26 2.18 -17.28 -7.95
CA VAL A 26 2.85 -16.09 -7.40
C VAL A 26 1.90 -15.33 -6.47
N ARG A 27 0.61 -15.21 -6.81
CA ARG A 27 -0.40 -14.57 -5.95
C ARG A 27 -0.49 -15.25 -4.59
N ILE A 28 -0.67 -16.58 -4.58
CA ILE A 28 -0.83 -17.35 -3.34
C ILE A 28 0.41 -17.19 -2.45
N VAL A 29 1.61 -17.37 -3.01
CA VAL A 29 2.84 -17.24 -2.22
C VAL A 29 3.06 -15.81 -1.74
N SER A 30 2.75 -14.81 -2.56
CA SER A 30 2.83 -13.41 -2.16
C SER A 30 1.86 -13.08 -1.02
N LEU A 31 0.64 -13.64 -1.03
CA LEU A 31 -0.33 -13.46 0.06
C LEU A 31 0.10 -14.20 1.34
N ILE A 32 0.67 -15.39 1.22
CA ILE A 32 1.24 -16.12 2.36
C ILE A 32 2.41 -15.33 2.97
N ALA A 33 3.33 -14.82 2.15
CA ALA A 33 4.45 -14.01 2.60
C ALA A 33 3.98 -12.71 3.30
N LEU A 34 2.94 -12.08 2.79
CA LEU A 34 2.29 -10.94 3.44
C LEU A 34 1.70 -11.35 4.80
N ALA A 35 0.92 -12.43 4.87
CA ALA A 35 0.31 -12.89 6.11
C ALA A 35 1.37 -13.22 7.18
N ILE A 36 2.46 -13.90 6.78
CA ILE A 36 3.59 -14.22 7.66
C ILE A 36 4.25 -12.94 8.18
N THR A 37 4.52 -11.96 7.31
CA THR A 37 5.17 -10.70 7.73
C THR A 37 4.28 -9.86 8.64
N LEU A 38 2.99 -9.72 8.33
CA LEU A 38 2.04 -9.05 9.21
C LEU A 38 1.97 -9.73 10.57
N GLY A 39 1.85 -11.07 10.59
CA GLY A 39 1.82 -11.85 11.82
C GLY A 39 3.09 -11.68 12.66
N ALA A 40 4.26 -11.91 12.06
CA ALA A 40 5.55 -11.85 12.74
C ALA A 40 5.87 -10.46 13.29
N LEU A 41 5.60 -9.40 12.50
CA LEU A 41 5.97 -8.03 12.88
C LEU A 41 4.92 -7.38 13.80
N SER A 42 3.69 -7.91 13.88
CA SER A 42 2.62 -7.34 14.73
C SER A 42 2.99 -7.32 16.22
N GLN A 43 3.89 -8.20 16.63
CA GLN A 43 4.35 -8.35 18.02
C GLN A 43 5.55 -7.44 18.34
N LEU A 44 6.15 -6.80 17.34
CA LEU A 44 7.31 -5.95 17.57
C LEU A 44 6.89 -4.58 18.11
N GLU A 45 7.68 -4.08 19.04
CA GLU A 45 7.62 -2.70 19.50
C GLU A 45 8.56 -1.85 18.65
N LEU A 46 8.02 -0.77 18.09
CA LEU A 46 8.76 0.13 17.22
C LEU A 46 9.02 1.46 17.94
N PRO A 47 10.23 2.04 17.81
CA PRO A 47 10.52 3.36 18.36
C PRO A 47 9.61 4.43 17.75
N ARG A 48 8.99 5.26 18.59
CA ARG A 48 8.10 6.34 18.12
C ARG A 48 8.76 7.31 17.14
N GLY A 49 10.08 7.49 17.23
CA GLY A 49 10.83 8.34 16.29
C GLY A 49 10.81 7.87 14.84
N TRP A 50 10.37 6.64 14.57
CA TRP A 50 10.28 6.08 13.22
C TRP A 50 8.95 6.42 12.52
N LEU A 51 8.05 7.15 13.17
CA LEU A 51 6.71 7.45 12.65
C LEU A 51 6.75 8.06 11.24
N GLU A 52 7.51 9.13 11.05
CA GLU A 52 7.58 9.83 9.75
C GLU A 52 8.21 8.95 8.66
N ILE A 53 9.23 8.16 9.02
CA ILE A 53 9.87 7.19 8.12
C ILE A 53 8.88 6.10 7.72
N ALA A 54 8.06 5.62 8.67
CA ALA A 54 7.05 4.59 8.40
C ALA A 54 5.98 5.08 7.43
N PHE A 55 5.49 6.31 7.60
CA PHE A 55 4.56 6.93 6.65
C PHE A 55 5.19 7.10 5.27
N LEU A 56 6.41 7.66 5.20
CA LEU A 56 7.11 7.86 3.93
C LEU A 56 7.37 6.53 3.21
N GLY A 57 7.82 5.51 3.94
CA GLY A 57 8.05 4.16 3.41
C GLY A 57 6.76 3.51 2.93
N CYS A 58 5.65 3.71 3.64
CA CYS A 58 4.33 3.23 3.23
C CYS A 58 3.87 3.87 1.92
N TRP A 59 3.98 5.20 1.79
CA TRP A 59 3.62 5.89 0.55
C TRP A 59 4.55 5.55 -0.61
N ALA A 60 5.86 5.50 -0.40
CA ALA A 60 6.83 5.09 -1.41
C ALA A 60 6.55 3.67 -1.89
N THR A 61 6.26 2.74 -0.98
CA THR A 61 5.90 1.36 -1.35
C THR A 61 4.57 1.29 -2.09
N THR A 62 3.60 2.14 -1.74
CA THR A 62 2.32 2.25 -2.46
C THR A 62 2.56 2.66 -3.91
N VAL A 63 3.41 3.66 -4.15
CA VAL A 63 3.83 4.09 -5.49
C VAL A 63 4.51 2.95 -6.24
N VAL A 64 5.46 2.25 -5.63
CA VAL A 64 6.18 1.14 -6.25
C VAL A 64 5.23 0.01 -6.64
N ASN A 65 4.37 -0.44 -5.72
CA ASN A 65 3.38 -1.48 -5.98
C ASN A 65 2.46 -1.07 -7.13
N ALA A 66 1.89 0.14 -7.09
CA ALA A 66 1.01 0.65 -8.13
C ALA A 66 1.72 0.80 -9.49
N ALA A 67 2.98 1.25 -9.50
CA ALA A 67 3.77 1.37 -10.72
C ALA A 67 4.03 0.01 -11.40
N THR A 68 4.15 -1.08 -10.62
CA THR A 68 4.40 -2.41 -11.19
C THR A 68 3.28 -2.91 -12.10
N VAL A 69 2.05 -2.41 -11.95
CA VAL A 69 0.91 -2.67 -12.85
C VAL A 69 1.19 -2.24 -14.30
N HIS A 70 2.12 -1.30 -14.50
CA HIS A 70 2.50 -0.81 -15.82
C HIS A 70 3.63 -1.59 -16.47
N LEU A 71 4.23 -2.56 -15.77
CA LEU A 71 5.30 -3.40 -16.32
C LEU A 71 4.75 -4.35 -17.40
N PRO A 72 5.44 -4.50 -18.55
CA PRO A 72 4.96 -5.30 -19.67
C PRO A 72 4.90 -6.81 -19.36
N GLY A 73 5.75 -7.30 -18.45
CA GLY A 73 5.82 -8.72 -18.07
C GLY A 73 5.00 -9.10 -16.84
N GLY A 74 4.27 -8.16 -16.23
CA GLY A 74 3.61 -8.38 -14.95
C GLY A 74 4.59 -8.62 -13.79
N VAL A 75 4.08 -9.21 -12.70
CA VAL A 75 4.85 -9.45 -11.48
C VAL A 75 5.35 -10.90 -11.45
N GLY A 76 6.67 -11.08 -11.55
CA GLY A 76 7.34 -12.36 -11.38
C GLY A 76 7.39 -12.83 -9.93
N TRP A 77 7.88 -14.05 -9.70
CA TRP A 77 8.00 -14.65 -8.36
C TRP A 77 8.81 -13.81 -7.38
N ARG A 78 10.04 -13.42 -7.76
CA ARG A 78 10.95 -12.67 -6.88
C ARG A 78 10.40 -11.30 -6.52
N SER A 79 9.85 -10.60 -7.51
CA SER A 79 9.21 -9.29 -7.31
C SER A 79 7.95 -9.43 -6.45
N GLY A 80 7.09 -10.42 -6.69
CA GLY A 80 5.88 -10.63 -5.89
C GLY A 80 6.19 -10.84 -4.41
N LEU A 81 7.18 -11.69 -4.12
CA LEU A 81 7.69 -11.87 -2.76
C LEU A 81 8.25 -10.56 -2.18
N ALA A 82 9.14 -9.89 -2.89
CA ALA A 82 9.76 -8.65 -2.40
C ALA A 82 8.71 -7.56 -2.10
N LEU A 83 7.75 -7.36 -2.99
CA LEU A 83 6.66 -6.40 -2.81
C LEU A 83 5.78 -6.76 -1.62
N SER A 84 5.41 -8.05 -1.46
CA SER A 84 4.60 -8.50 -0.32
C SER A 84 5.31 -8.35 1.02
N LEU A 85 6.57 -8.77 1.11
CA LEU A 85 7.35 -8.65 2.34
C LEU A 85 7.52 -7.17 2.72
N ASN A 86 7.92 -6.34 1.76
CA ASN A 86 8.10 -4.90 1.97
C ASN A 86 6.78 -4.22 2.36
N SER A 87 5.66 -4.60 1.72
CA SER A 87 4.34 -4.08 2.08
C SER A 87 3.95 -4.47 3.51
N GLY A 88 4.20 -5.73 3.91
CA GLY A 88 3.94 -6.20 5.27
C GLY A 88 4.71 -5.43 6.34
N VAL A 89 5.98 -5.11 6.08
CA VAL A 89 6.80 -4.26 6.97
C VAL A 89 6.16 -2.90 7.19
N TRP A 90 5.87 -2.16 6.11
CA TRP A 90 5.38 -0.78 6.23
C TRP A 90 3.94 -0.68 6.72
N VAL A 91 3.06 -1.62 6.31
CA VAL A 91 1.70 -1.75 6.88
C VAL A 91 1.77 -1.91 8.39
N THR A 92 2.58 -2.86 8.86
CA THR A 92 2.69 -3.14 10.29
C THR A 92 3.31 -1.96 11.03
N ALA A 93 4.34 -1.34 10.47
CA ALA A 93 4.99 -0.19 11.08
C ALA A 93 4.02 0.98 11.29
N VAL A 94 3.24 1.34 10.27
CA VAL A 94 2.27 2.43 10.37
C VAL A 94 1.15 2.10 11.34
N VAL A 95 0.59 0.88 11.30
CA VAL A 95 -0.49 0.49 12.22
C VAL A 95 0.00 0.49 13.68
N ARG A 96 1.22 0.02 13.94
CA ARG A 96 1.78 -0.03 15.31
C ARG A 96 2.15 1.34 15.86
N LEU A 97 2.62 2.26 15.00
CA LEU A 97 3.08 3.58 15.44
C LEU A 97 1.97 4.64 15.48
N ALA A 98 0.99 4.57 14.57
CA ALA A 98 -0.01 5.62 14.37
C ALA A 98 -1.47 5.13 14.50
N GLY A 99 -1.70 3.83 14.47
CA GLY A 99 -3.03 3.23 14.37
C GLY A 99 -3.50 2.56 15.66
N SER A 100 -4.73 2.06 15.59
CA SER A 100 -5.28 1.11 16.55
C SER A 100 -5.06 -0.33 16.06
N PRO A 101 -5.03 -1.33 16.96
CA PRO A 101 -4.96 -2.74 16.56
C PRO A 101 -6.08 -3.15 15.58
N SER A 102 -7.24 -2.48 15.65
CA SER A 102 -8.36 -2.70 14.74
C SER A 102 -8.13 -2.21 13.31
N ASP A 103 -7.07 -1.44 13.06
CA ASP A 103 -6.83 -0.87 11.74
C ASP A 103 -6.13 -1.86 10.79
N LEU A 104 -5.42 -2.86 11.34
CA LEU A 104 -4.85 -3.94 10.54
C LEU A 104 -5.91 -4.76 9.78
N PRO A 105 -6.96 -5.31 10.44
CA PRO A 105 -7.99 -6.04 9.71
C PRO A 105 -8.76 -5.13 8.73
N LYS A 106 -8.98 -3.85 9.06
CA LYS A 106 -9.59 -2.89 8.13
C LYS A 106 -8.73 -2.68 6.88
N ALA A 107 -7.41 -2.56 7.04
CA ALA A 107 -6.49 -2.45 5.91
C ALA A 107 -6.50 -3.72 5.07
N CYS A 108 -6.52 -4.90 5.70
CA CYS A 108 -6.60 -6.19 5.00
C CYS A 108 -7.85 -6.34 4.14
N LEU A 109 -8.97 -5.66 4.47
CA LEU A 109 -10.16 -5.66 3.60
C LEU A 109 -9.84 -5.12 2.20
N MET A 110 -8.86 -4.23 2.04
CA MET A 110 -8.48 -3.73 0.72
C MET A 110 -7.83 -4.78 -0.19
N LEU A 111 -7.41 -5.93 0.35
CA LEU A 111 -6.97 -7.05 -0.50
C LEU A 111 -8.11 -7.61 -1.35
N ILE A 112 -9.39 -7.37 -0.99
CA ILE A 112 -10.54 -7.80 -1.78
C ILE A 112 -10.53 -7.22 -3.20
N VAL A 113 -9.86 -6.07 -3.41
CA VAL A 113 -9.67 -5.41 -4.71
C VAL A 113 -8.96 -6.33 -5.71
N LEU A 114 -8.19 -7.33 -5.24
CA LEU A 114 -7.57 -8.34 -6.09
C LEU A 114 -8.59 -9.09 -6.95
N ILE A 115 -9.81 -9.31 -6.43
CA ILE A 115 -10.86 -10.08 -7.11
C ILE A 115 -11.36 -9.34 -8.36
N PRO A 116 -11.94 -8.12 -8.27
CA PRO A 116 -12.39 -7.39 -9.45
C PRO A 116 -11.23 -7.01 -10.37
N ALA A 117 -10.05 -6.67 -9.85
CA ALA A 117 -8.88 -6.38 -10.68
C ALA A 117 -8.44 -7.61 -11.48
N GLY A 118 -8.34 -8.78 -10.84
CA GLY A 118 -8.01 -10.03 -11.49
C GLY A 118 -9.05 -10.44 -12.55
N TRP A 119 -10.33 -10.20 -12.28
CA TRP A 119 -11.42 -10.43 -13.24
C TRP A 119 -11.30 -9.52 -14.48
N LEU A 120 -11.03 -8.23 -14.30
CA LEU A 120 -10.81 -7.28 -15.40
C LEU A 120 -9.60 -7.67 -16.26
N VAL A 121 -8.49 -8.05 -15.63
CA VAL A 121 -7.28 -8.51 -16.33
C VAL A 121 -7.57 -9.78 -17.13
N ALA A 122 -8.29 -10.75 -16.55
CA ALA A 122 -8.68 -11.98 -17.24
C ALA A 122 -9.59 -11.72 -18.46
N ARG A 123 -10.43 -10.67 -18.41
CA ARG A 123 -11.30 -10.23 -19.52
C ARG A 123 -10.62 -9.31 -20.54
N ARG A 124 -9.28 -9.24 -20.54
CA ARG A 124 -8.50 -8.37 -21.45
C ARG A 124 -8.86 -6.88 -21.32
N ALA A 125 -9.30 -6.45 -20.12
CA ALA A 125 -9.54 -5.05 -19.78
C ALA A 125 -8.52 -4.48 -18.76
N PRO A 126 -7.20 -4.66 -18.95
CA PRO A 126 -6.20 -4.23 -17.97
C PRO A 126 -6.10 -2.70 -17.85
N ILE A 127 -6.64 -1.95 -18.82
CA ILE A 127 -6.60 -0.48 -18.85
C ILE A 127 -7.31 0.10 -17.63
N ALA A 128 -8.47 -0.44 -17.25
CA ALA A 128 -9.20 0.04 -16.06
C ALA A 128 -8.35 -0.07 -14.78
N VAL A 129 -7.61 -1.17 -14.65
CA VAL A 129 -6.70 -1.41 -13.52
C VAL A 129 -5.50 -0.46 -13.56
N LYS A 130 -4.92 -0.22 -14.75
CA LYS A 130 -3.82 0.75 -14.95
C LYS A 130 -4.24 2.18 -14.64
N VAL A 131 -5.45 2.58 -15.04
CA VAL A 131 -6.01 3.89 -14.68
C VAL A 131 -6.13 3.98 -13.17
N GLY A 132 -6.83 3.05 -12.50
CA GLY A 132 -6.93 3.05 -11.04
C GLY A 132 -5.58 3.09 -10.33
N SER A 133 -4.59 2.36 -10.85
CA SER A 133 -3.21 2.40 -10.35
C SER A 133 -2.55 3.78 -10.49
N SER A 134 -2.78 4.47 -11.61
CA SER A 134 -2.25 5.82 -11.85
C SER A 134 -2.83 6.84 -10.88
N TRP A 135 -4.11 6.71 -10.54
CA TRP A 135 -4.74 7.53 -9.49
C TRP A 135 -4.12 7.26 -8.11
N LEU A 136 -3.88 5.99 -7.76
CA LEU A 136 -3.20 5.64 -6.51
C LEU A 136 -1.77 6.21 -6.46
N ILE A 137 -1.03 6.18 -7.57
CA ILE A 137 0.30 6.80 -7.66
C ILE A 137 0.20 8.29 -7.36
N ALA A 138 -0.73 9.00 -8.01
CA ALA A 138 -0.90 10.44 -7.79
C ALA A 138 -1.25 10.77 -6.33
N ILE A 139 -2.20 10.02 -5.73
CA ILE A 139 -2.57 10.18 -4.32
C ILE A 139 -1.37 9.91 -3.41
N ALA A 140 -0.64 8.82 -3.64
CA ALA A 140 0.49 8.45 -2.79
C ALA A 140 1.65 9.45 -2.89
N ILE A 141 1.95 9.98 -4.09
CA ILE A 141 2.96 11.04 -4.28
C ILE A 141 2.51 12.32 -3.57
N LEU A 142 1.24 12.71 -3.72
CA LEU A 142 0.71 13.88 -3.03
C LEU A 142 0.83 13.71 -1.51
N CYS A 143 0.34 12.60 -0.96
CA CYS A 143 0.43 12.32 0.48
C CYS A 143 1.86 12.22 1.00
N ALA A 144 2.80 11.71 0.21
CA ALA A 144 4.22 11.66 0.57
C ALA A 144 4.89 13.04 0.58
N THR A 145 4.46 13.94 -0.30
CA THR A 145 5.09 15.25 -0.49
C THR A 145 4.45 16.35 0.36
N LEU A 146 3.18 16.22 0.74
CA LEU A 146 2.46 17.18 1.58
C LEU A 146 3.23 17.65 2.83
N PRO A 147 3.90 16.77 3.63
CA PRO A 147 4.66 17.21 4.80
C PRO A 147 5.86 18.12 4.49
N PHE A 148 6.34 18.10 3.24
CA PHE A 148 7.49 18.88 2.78
C PHE A 148 7.10 20.14 2.02
N LEU A 149 5.81 20.29 1.67
CA LEU A 149 5.35 21.50 1.00
C LEU A 149 5.27 22.63 2.03
N PRO A 150 5.87 23.80 1.73
CA PRO A 150 5.74 24.95 2.60
C PRO A 150 4.25 25.31 2.68
N VAL A 151 3.72 25.45 3.90
CA VAL A 151 2.40 26.04 4.10
C VAL A 151 2.46 27.43 3.48
N THR A 152 1.62 27.68 2.47
CA THR A 152 1.60 28.96 1.77
C THR A 152 1.49 30.09 2.80
N PRO A 153 2.50 30.97 2.94
CA PRO A 153 2.47 32.02 3.96
C PRO A 153 1.21 32.88 3.77
N GLY A 154 0.34 32.91 4.77
CA GLY A 154 -0.97 33.59 4.72
C GLY A 154 -2.19 32.67 4.62
N TYR A 155 -2.01 31.37 4.39
CA TYR A 155 -3.07 30.38 4.56
C TYR A 155 -3.12 29.98 6.04
N LEU A 156 -4.10 30.51 6.79
CA LEU A 156 -4.41 29.99 8.12
C LEU A 156 -4.72 28.49 7.99
N PRO A 157 -4.21 27.63 8.89
CA PRO A 157 -4.69 26.25 8.95
C PRO A 157 -6.20 26.30 9.10
N ASP A 158 -6.89 25.66 8.15
CA ASP A 158 -8.34 25.53 8.17
C ASP A 158 -8.74 24.88 9.50
N HIS A 159 -9.89 25.26 10.07
CA HIS A 159 -10.28 24.94 11.45
C HIS A 159 -10.60 23.44 11.69
N LEU A 160 -10.15 22.59 10.76
CA LEU A 160 -10.33 21.15 10.69
C LEU A 160 -9.05 20.37 11.04
N GLU A 161 -8.02 21.03 11.58
CA GLU A 161 -6.90 20.37 12.27
C GLU A 161 -7.23 19.96 13.71
#